data_AF-A0A4Q6BED6-F1
#
_entry.id   AF-A0A4Q6BED6-F1
#
_cell.length_a   1.000
_cell.length_b   1.000
_cell.length_c   1.000
_cell.angle_alpha   90.00
_cell.angle_beta   90.00
_cell.angle_gamma   90.00
#
_symmetry.space_group_name_H-M   'P 1'
#
loop_
_entity.id
_entity.type
_entity.pdbx_description
1 polymer ?
#
loop_
_entity_poly.entity_id
_entity_poly.type
_entity_poly.pdbx_seq_one_letter_code
_entity_poly.pdbx_strand_id
1 'polypeptide(L)'
;MGKGIAYRSEAKVAFIDMAAAPGVSDGYSTEYGKAKTPLKSTVPDDMMVHMPWSPWGSNNLFAQDMIKDIESCGILNGIINTRARFALGEGPVPAITERDPKTGQKVVKEWVNDPAITDFLEANNYYFQTFGWMQDLMGFGNGVGRFMLNGAYDKIVAFRRDDVTEMRYAKKDASGKINHVFLSAQWDKIISPNDNSVLKVPLLDEVNPLLDLQTKAAKKIAEHAFTFRYPGWGKHYYSTPLWYSAYKWVKIAQGVPEMKAALYENSMRIKYLVTIYPKYWEDAFPGQWDGFTADQKEEKRNQLFDEINDYLCGAKNAHKSLFVDGVYDAINGKQYSTIDIKPIEDTSRDGELLPDSAAANSEIAFSMLFNPAIIGASLPSGPYT
;
A
#
# COMPACT_ATOMS: atom_id res chain seq x y z
N MET A 1 51.69 -19.16 -19.21
CA MET A 1 50.57 -18.65 -18.39
C MET A 1 49.32 -19.44 -18.75
N GLY A 2 48.69 -20.04 -17.73
CA GLY A 2 47.98 -21.31 -17.83
C GLY A 2 46.67 -21.30 -18.61
N LYS A 3 46.45 -22.37 -19.38
CA LYS A 3 45.13 -22.88 -19.78
C LYS A 3 44.44 -23.41 -18.51
N GLY A 4 43.82 -22.53 -17.75
CA GLY A 4 43.09 -22.88 -16.54
C GLY A 4 41.75 -22.17 -16.53
N ILE A 5 40.74 -22.83 -15.93
CA ILE A 5 39.48 -22.24 -15.50
C ILE A 5 39.81 -20.85 -14.95
N ALA A 6 39.28 -19.81 -15.61
CA ALA A 6 39.39 -18.39 -15.26
C ALA A 6 40.26 -17.43 -16.10
N TYR A 7 40.59 -17.72 -17.37
CA TYR A 7 41.32 -16.77 -18.23
C TYR A 7 40.75 -16.69 -19.66
N ARG A 8 40.34 -15.48 -20.11
CA ARG A 8 40.18 -15.15 -21.54
C ARG A 8 41.40 -14.34 -21.98
N SER A 9 41.95 -14.75 -23.12
CA SER A 9 43.13 -14.13 -23.74
C SER A 9 42.92 -12.67 -24.13
N GLU A 10 41.69 -12.24 -24.41
CA GLU A 10 41.39 -10.90 -24.89
C GLU A 10 41.36 -9.84 -23.80
N ALA A 11 40.89 -10.19 -22.59
CA ALA A 11 40.69 -9.21 -21.51
C ALA A 11 41.89 -9.06 -20.56
N LYS A 12 42.84 -10.02 -20.54
CA LYS A 12 43.95 -10.08 -19.55
C LYS A 12 43.51 -9.95 -18.08
N VAL A 13 42.24 -10.18 -17.77
CA VAL A 13 41.69 -10.20 -16.41
C VAL A 13 41.37 -11.64 -16.05
N ALA A 14 41.79 -12.06 -14.85
CA ALA A 14 41.36 -13.32 -14.28
C ALA A 14 39.87 -13.20 -13.94
N PHE A 15 39.01 -13.88 -14.70
CA PHE A 15 37.58 -13.96 -14.40
C PHE A 15 37.22 -15.44 -14.41
N ILE A 16 36.56 -15.95 -13.37
CA ILE A 16 36.09 -17.34 -13.38
C ILE A 16 34.99 -17.44 -14.43
N ASP A 17 35.26 -18.17 -15.51
CA ASP A 17 34.25 -18.53 -16.48
C ASP A 17 33.28 -19.50 -15.80
N MET A 18 32.16 -18.96 -15.32
CA MET A 18 31.09 -19.71 -14.65
C MET A 18 30.51 -20.81 -15.57
N ALA A 19 30.64 -20.67 -16.90
CA ALA A 19 30.25 -21.70 -17.86
C ALA A 19 31.31 -22.81 -18.02
N ALA A 20 32.56 -22.54 -17.65
CA ALA A 20 33.67 -23.50 -17.74
C ALA A 20 34.05 -24.14 -16.41
N ALA A 21 33.32 -23.89 -15.31
CA ALA A 21 33.54 -24.55 -14.04
C ALA A 21 32.96 -25.99 -14.09
N PRO A 22 33.79 -27.05 -14.18
CA PRO A 22 33.31 -28.42 -14.09
C PRO A 22 33.21 -28.72 -12.59
N GLY A 23 32.08 -28.38 -12.00
CA GLY A 23 31.86 -28.54 -10.58
C GLY A 23 30.38 -28.60 -10.29
N VAL A 24 29.94 -29.75 -9.78
CA VAL A 24 28.63 -29.91 -9.14
C VAL A 24 28.67 -29.09 -7.86
N SER A 25 28.48 -27.77 -7.99
CA SER A 25 28.32 -26.88 -6.87
C SER A 25 26.89 -27.05 -6.36
N ASP A 26 26.75 -27.38 -5.07
CA ASP A 26 25.48 -27.38 -4.37
C ASP A 26 24.85 -25.97 -4.45
N GLY A 27 24.01 -25.74 -5.46
CA GLY A 27 23.25 -24.51 -5.65
C GLY A 27 23.56 -23.68 -6.91
N TYR A 28 24.65 -23.95 -7.64
CA TYR A 28 24.91 -23.31 -8.94
C TYR A 28 24.91 -24.37 -10.04
N SER A 29 23.78 -24.50 -10.75
CA SER A 29 23.58 -25.54 -11.75
C SER A 29 24.38 -25.28 -13.02
N THR A 30 25.36 -26.13 -13.34
CA THR A 30 25.78 -26.35 -14.74
C THR A 30 25.22 -27.63 -15.35
N GLU A 31 24.72 -28.60 -14.57
CA GLU A 31 24.05 -29.77 -15.14
C GLU A 31 23.11 -30.41 -14.12
N TYR A 32 21.93 -30.82 -14.58
CA TYR A 32 20.91 -31.49 -13.78
C TYR A 32 21.45 -32.78 -13.15
N GLY A 33 21.54 -32.84 -11.83
CA GLY A 33 21.95 -34.07 -11.12
C GLY A 33 21.78 -33.99 -9.62
N LYS A 34 20.59 -34.37 -9.11
CA LYS A 34 20.24 -34.66 -7.70
C LYS A 34 20.66 -33.61 -6.67
N ALA A 35 19.86 -32.56 -6.50
CA ALA A 35 19.91 -31.71 -5.32
C ALA A 35 19.55 -32.53 -4.06
N LYS A 36 20.46 -32.62 -3.09
CA LYS A 36 20.17 -33.19 -1.76
C LYS A 36 19.91 -32.07 -0.76
N THR A 37 18.68 -32.07 -0.24
CA THR A 37 18.10 -31.24 0.82
C THR A 37 17.83 -29.78 0.41
N PRO A 38 16.61 -29.45 -0.05
CA PRO A 38 16.23 -28.07 -0.30
C PRO A 38 16.20 -27.29 1.03
N LEU A 39 16.66 -26.03 1.00
CA LEU A 39 16.38 -25.07 2.07
C LEU A 39 14.85 -24.97 2.20
N LYS A 40 14.32 -25.51 3.31
CA LYS A 40 12.88 -25.53 3.56
C LYS A 40 12.39 -24.10 3.73
N SER A 41 11.29 -23.81 3.05
CA SER A 41 10.59 -22.53 3.18
C SER A 41 10.13 -22.32 4.62
N THR A 42 10.24 -21.10 5.13
CA THR A 42 9.80 -20.68 6.47
C THR A 42 8.30 -20.32 6.54
N VAL A 43 7.49 -20.82 5.60
CA VAL A 43 6.05 -20.51 5.57
C VAL A 43 5.36 -21.35 6.66
N PRO A 44 4.54 -20.76 7.55
CA PRO A 44 3.80 -21.50 8.56
C PRO A 44 2.91 -22.57 7.93
N ASP A 45 2.94 -23.77 8.50
CA ASP A 45 2.11 -24.91 8.08
C ASP A 45 0.65 -24.66 8.47
N ASP A 46 -0.18 -24.12 7.57
CA ASP A 46 -1.62 -24.40 7.61
C ASP A 46 -2.38 -24.18 6.28
N MET A 47 -3.45 -24.96 6.11
CA MET A 47 -4.48 -25.11 5.03
C MET A 47 -4.08 -25.08 3.53
N MET A 48 -2.99 -24.43 3.11
CA MET A 48 -2.59 -24.27 1.70
C MET A 48 -1.40 -25.17 1.30
N VAL A 49 -1.07 -26.16 2.13
CA VAL A 49 0.03 -27.12 1.90
C VAL A 49 -0.17 -27.92 0.60
N HIS A 50 -1.41 -28.22 0.23
CA HIS A 50 -1.73 -29.00 -0.97
C HIS A 50 -1.79 -28.16 -2.26
N MET A 51 -1.78 -26.83 -2.18
CA MET A 51 -1.79 -25.98 -3.36
C MET A 51 -0.42 -25.98 -4.07
N PRO A 52 -0.37 -25.88 -5.42
CA PRO A 52 0.88 -25.90 -6.17
C PRO A 52 1.65 -24.57 -6.10
N TRP A 53 1.01 -23.50 -5.61
CA TRP A 53 1.63 -22.18 -5.40
C TRP A 53 2.00 -21.93 -3.93
N SER A 54 2.93 -20.99 -3.72
CA SER A 54 3.30 -20.46 -2.41
C SER A 54 2.34 -19.32 -2.04
N PRO A 55 1.69 -19.38 -0.87
CA PRO A 55 0.78 -18.32 -0.45
C PRO A 55 1.53 -17.02 -0.17
N TRP A 56 0.93 -15.88 -0.52
CA TRP A 56 1.48 -14.58 -0.15
C TRP A 56 0.91 -14.13 1.20
N GLY A 57 1.72 -14.27 2.24
CA GLY A 57 1.29 -14.06 3.63
C GLY A 57 0.59 -15.29 4.21
N SER A 58 0.03 -15.16 5.42
CA SER A 58 -0.63 -16.27 6.13
C SER A 58 -1.98 -16.65 5.50
N ASN A 59 -2.73 -15.68 5.00
CA ASN A 59 -4.06 -15.85 4.42
C ASN A 59 -4.06 -15.88 2.87
N ASN A 60 -2.89 -15.87 2.23
CA ASN A 60 -2.74 -15.70 0.77
C ASN A 60 -3.27 -14.38 0.20
N LEU A 61 -3.79 -13.46 1.00
CA LEU A 61 -4.41 -12.19 0.56
C LEU A 61 -3.57 -10.97 0.92
N PHE A 62 -2.32 -11.17 1.31
CA PHE A 62 -1.47 -10.08 1.77
C PHE A 62 -1.27 -8.98 0.73
N ALA A 63 -1.17 -9.32 -0.55
CA ALA A 63 -1.10 -8.32 -1.62
C ALA A 63 -2.40 -7.50 -1.74
N GLN A 64 -3.55 -8.13 -1.55
CA GLN A 64 -4.86 -7.47 -1.54
C GLN A 64 -5.02 -6.55 -0.32
N ASP A 65 -4.52 -6.96 0.84
CA ASP A 65 -4.51 -6.14 2.05
C ASP A 65 -3.60 -4.91 1.86
N MET A 66 -2.44 -5.08 1.21
CA MET A 66 -1.55 -3.97 0.87
C MET A 66 -2.17 -2.97 -0.11
N ILE A 67 -2.99 -3.40 -1.07
CA ILE A 67 -3.74 -2.47 -1.95
C ILE A 67 -4.60 -1.53 -1.10
N LYS A 68 -5.40 -2.09 -0.18
CA LYS A 68 -6.28 -1.30 0.69
C LYS A 68 -5.46 -0.28 1.49
N ASP A 69 -4.28 -0.67 1.95
CA ASP A 69 -3.41 0.22 2.72
C ASP A 69 -2.84 1.37 1.88
N ILE A 70 -2.42 1.07 0.65
CA ILE A 70 -1.92 2.06 -0.29
C ILE A 70 -3.04 3.01 -0.71
N GLU A 71 -4.23 2.51 -1.02
CA GLU A 71 -5.36 3.32 -1.49
C GLU A 71 -5.95 4.22 -0.39
N SER A 72 -6.03 3.73 0.84
CA SER A 72 -6.56 4.51 1.98
C SER A 72 -5.55 5.53 2.52
N CYS A 73 -4.26 5.37 2.28
CA CYS A 73 -3.23 6.29 2.77
C CYS A 73 -2.75 7.23 1.64
N GLY A 74 -3.31 8.43 1.59
CA GLY A 74 -3.03 9.41 0.51
C GLY A 74 -1.55 9.77 0.36
N ILE A 75 -0.81 9.94 1.48
CA ILE A 75 0.62 10.24 1.45
C ILE A 75 1.44 9.08 0.88
N LEU A 76 1.12 7.84 1.26
CA LEU A 76 1.80 6.64 0.79
C LEU A 76 1.60 6.45 -0.71
N ASN A 77 0.35 6.56 -1.18
CA ASN A 77 0.03 6.49 -2.60
C ASN A 77 0.76 7.58 -3.39
N GLY A 78 0.74 8.82 -2.90
CA GLY A 78 1.43 9.95 -3.50
C GLY A 78 2.95 9.74 -3.64
N ILE A 79 3.59 9.20 -2.60
CA ILE A 79 5.03 8.90 -2.63
C ILE A 79 5.33 7.76 -3.61
N ILE A 80 4.56 6.66 -3.60
CA ILE A 80 4.74 5.54 -4.53
C ILE A 80 4.62 6.04 -5.97
N ASN A 81 3.58 6.81 -6.28
CA ASN A 81 3.35 7.36 -7.61
C ASN A 81 4.50 8.28 -8.05
N THR A 82 4.91 9.20 -7.18
CA THR A 82 5.97 10.17 -7.47
C THR A 82 7.31 9.48 -7.69
N ARG A 83 7.67 8.52 -6.83
CA ARG A 83 8.90 7.74 -7.01
C ARG A 83 8.86 6.93 -8.31
N ALA A 84 7.72 6.34 -8.66
CA ALA A 84 7.58 5.57 -9.90
C ALA A 84 7.78 6.46 -11.13
N ARG A 85 7.27 7.70 -11.10
CA ARG A 85 7.52 8.71 -12.15
C ARG A 85 8.99 9.09 -12.25
N PHE A 86 9.67 9.29 -11.12
CA PHE A 86 11.12 9.58 -11.14
C PHE A 86 11.95 8.42 -11.65
N ALA A 87 11.60 7.18 -11.30
CA ALA A 87 12.28 6.01 -11.82
C ALA A 87 12.06 5.82 -13.32
N LEU A 88 10.88 6.20 -13.82
CA LEU A 88 10.57 6.15 -15.25
C LEU A 88 11.34 7.23 -16.04
N GLY A 89 11.31 8.49 -15.57
CA GLY A 89 11.90 9.61 -16.31
C GLY A 89 11.33 9.73 -17.73
N GLU A 90 12.21 9.73 -18.73
CA GLU A 90 11.85 9.70 -20.16
C GLU A 90 11.43 8.30 -20.67
N GLY A 91 11.46 7.30 -19.79
CA GLY A 91 11.25 5.90 -20.14
C GLY A 91 12.54 5.21 -20.61
N PRO A 92 12.50 3.89 -20.83
CA PRO A 92 13.66 3.16 -21.34
C PRO A 92 13.90 3.51 -22.80
N VAL A 93 15.07 4.09 -23.10
CA VAL A 93 15.51 4.44 -24.45
C VAL A 93 16.71 3.57 -24.82
N PRO A 94 16.71 2.91 -26.00
CA PRO A 94 17.83 2.11 -26.44
C PRO A 94 19.02 3.02 -26.79
N ALA A 95 20.19 2.74 -26.20
CA ALA A 95 21.38 3.57 -26.36
C ALA A 95 22.65 2.72 -26.41
N ILE A 96 23.59 3.10 -27.27
CA ILE A 96 24.95 2.56 -27.27
C ILE A 96 25.77 3.41 -26.30
N THR A 97 26.30 2.75 -25.29
CA THR A 97 27.10 3.41 -24.26
C THR A 97 28.56 3.00 -24.35
N GLU A 98 29.46 3.95 -24.23
CA GLU A 98 30.89 3.71 -24.09
C GLU A 98 31.38 4.21 -22.73
N ARG A 99 32.51 3.68 -22.26
CA ARG A 99 33.20 4.27 -21.12
C ARG A 99 34.17 5.30 -21.64
N ASP A 100 34.04 6.52 -21.15
CA ASP A 100 35.01 7.58 -21.45
C ASP A 100 36.40 7.12 -20.95
N PRO A 101 37.41 7.02 -21.83
CA PRO A 101 38.74 6.57 -21.45
C PRO A 101 39.46 7.52 -20.47
N LYS A 102 39.02 8.78 -20.32
CA LYS A 102 39.63 9.76 -19.41
C LYS A 102 39.00 9.76 -18.02
N THR A 103 37.67 9.64 -17.95
CA THR A 103 36.92 9.75 -16.68
C THR A 103 36.44 8.40 -16.15
N GLY A 104 36.46 7.36 -17.00
CA GLY A 104 35.90 6.03 -16.70
C GLY A 104 34.38 6.01 -16.59
N GLN A 105 33.71 7.15 -16.78
CA GLN A 105 32.26 7.29 -16.70
C GLN A 105 31.58 6.67 -17.92
N LYS A 106 30.41 6.07 -17.70
CA LYS A 106 29.57 5.53 -18.76
C LYS A 106 28.87 6.71 -19.46
N VAL A 107 29.22 6.97 -20.70
CA VAL A 107 28.62 8.01 -21.53
C VAL A 107 27.76 7.39 -22.62
N VAL A 108 26.66 8.06 -22.97
CA VAL A 108 25.84 7.68 -24.12
C VAL A 108 26.57 8.17 -25.36
N LYS A 109 26.99 7.25 -26.23
CA LYS A 109 27.66 7.56 -27.49
C LYS A 109 26.65 7.92 -28.56
N GLU A 110 25.59 7.11 -28.65
CA GLU A 110 24.59 7.19 -29.69
C GLU A 110 23.26 6.66 -29.18
N TRP A 111 22.19 7.38 -29.48
CA TRP A 111 20.82 6.92 -29.29
C TRP A 111 20.47 5.99 -30.45
N VAL A 112 20.03 4.77 -30.15
CA VAL A 112 19.69 3.78 -31.18
C VAL A 112 18.38 4.19 -31.82
N ASN A 113 18.42 4.55 -33.10
CA ASN A 113 17.23 4.83 -33.90
C ASN A 113 16.97 3.68 -34.87
N ASP A 114 16.54 2.53 -34.34
CA ASP A 114 16.15 1.37 -35.12
C ASP A 114 14.61 1.30 -35.18
N PRO A 115 13.99 1.47 -36.36
CA PRO A 115 12.54 1.40 -36.51
C PRO A 115 11.94 0.10 -35.96
N ALA A 116 12.63 -1.04 -36.09
CA ALA A 116 12.11 -2.31 -35.59
C ALA A 116 12.02 -2.34 -34.06
N ILE A 117 12.95 -1.68 -33.37
CA ILE A 117 12.93 -1.57 -31.91
C ILE A 117 11.89 -0.55 -31.47
N THR A 118 11.85 0.62 -32.11
CA THR A 118 10.88 1.68 -31.79
C THR A 118 9.44 1.20 -32.03
N ASP A 119 9.16 0.60 -33.18
CA ASP A 119 7.84 0.06 -33.50
C ASP A 119 7.42 -1.04 -32.51
N PHE A 120 8.35 -1.89 -32.08
CA PHE A 120 8.09 -2.90 -31.06
C PHE A 120 7.74 -2.28 -29.70
N LEU A 121 8.47 -1.25 -29.27
CA LEU A 121 8.23 -0.56 -28.00
C LEU A 121 6.88 0.17 -28.01
N GLU A 122 6.59 0.92 -29.08
CA GLU A 122 5.33 1.64 -29.28
C GLU A 122 4.14 0.68 -29.35
N ALA A 123 4.25 -0.40 -30.13
CA ALA A 123 3.19 -1.41 -30.25
C ALA A 123 2.87 -2.11 -28.92
N ASN A 124 3.84 -2.18 -28.00
CA ASN A 124 3.65 -2.76 -26.67
C ASN A 124 3.32 -1.71 -25.60
N ASN A 125 3.15 -0.43 -25.95
CA ASN A 125 2.89 0.63 -25.00
C ASN A 125 3.89 0.65 -23.82
N TYR A 126 5.17 0.52 -24.17
CA TYR A 126 6.25 0.24 -23.21
C TYR A 126 6.32 1.24 -22.05
N TYR A 127 5.98 2.51 -22.29
CA TYR A 127 6.05 3.58 -21.29
C TYR A 127 5.10 3.31 -20.12
N PHE A 128 3.83 3.03 -20.40
CA PHE A 128 2.83 2.74 -19.35
C PHE A 128 3.09 1.42 -18.66
N GLN A 129 3.58 0.41 -19.39
CA GLN A 129 3.97 -0.86 -18.78
C GLN A 129 5.13 -0.69 -17.80
N THR A 130 6.15 0.08 -18.20
CA THR A 130 7.31 0.38 -17.35
C THR A 130 6.90 1.19 -16.13
N PHE A 131 6.00 2.17 -16.31
CA PHE A 131 5.42 2.90 -15.19
C PHE A 131 4.74 1.96 -14.18
N GLY A 132 3.89 1.04 -14.67
CA GLY A 132 3.23 0.04 -13.83
C GLY A 132 4.21 -0.86 -13.08
N TRP A 133 5.27 -1.33 -13.75
CA TRP A 133 6.33 -2.12 -13.10
C TRP A 133 7.09 -1.35 -12.02
N MET A 134 7.34 -0.05 -12.23
CA MET A 134 7.97 0.80 -11.21
C MET A 134 7.03 1.00 -10.01
N GLN A 135 5.73 1.20 -10.25
CA GLN A 135 4.73 1.24 -9.20
C GLN A 135 4.65 -0.09 -8.43
N ASP A 136 4.67 -1.22 -9.13
CA ASP A 136 4.63 -2.55 -8.51
C ASP A 136 5.82 -2.79 -7.59
N LEU A 137 7.03 -2.47 -8.08
CA LEU A 137 8.23 -2.64 -7.31
C LEU A 137 8.23 -1.78 -6.05
N MET A 138 7.75 -0.54 -6.14
CA MET A 138 7.72 0.39 -4.99
C MET A 138 6.57 0.10 -4.01
N GLY A 139 5.41 -0.32 -4.53
CA GLY A 139 4.22 -0.63 -3.75
C GLY A 139 4.25 -2.01 -3.11
N PHE A 140 4.75 -3.02 -3.82
CA PHE A 140 4.69 -4.42 -3.38
C PHE A 140 6.07 -5.07 -3.19
N GLY A 141 7.15 -4.42 -3.63
CA GLY A 141 8.51 -4.99 -3.54
C GLY A 141 8.76 -6.12 -4.55
N ASN A 142 7.81 -6.39 -5.43
CA ASN A 142 7.82 -7.45 -6.42
C ASN A 142 7.18 -6.90 -7.70
N GLY A 143 7.52 -7.47 -8.85
CA GLY A 143 6.92 -7.14 -10.12
C GLY A 143 6.94 -8.34 -11.05
N VAL A 144 5.97 -8.38 -11.96
CA VAL A 144 5.74 -9.49 -12.88
C VAL A 144 5.43 -8.98 -14.26
N GLY A 145 6.01 -9.63 -15.26
CA GLY A 145 5.65 -9.43 -16.65
C GLY A 145 5.66 -10.75 -17.39
N ARG A 146 5.01 -10.75 -18.55
CA ARG A 146 5.06 -11.84 -19.51
C ARG A 146 5.50 -11.33 -20.86
N PHE A 147 6.19 -12.17 -21.61
CA PHE A 147 6.46 -11.91 -23.01
C PHE A 147 6.27 -13.18 -23.83
N MET A 148 6.05 -12.98 -25.12
CA MET A 148 5.80 -14.04 -26.08
C MET A 148 6.86 -14.04 -27.17
N LEU A 149 7.29 -15.23 -27.59
CA LEU A 149 8.15 -15.45 -28.74
C LEU A 149 7.32 -15.65 -30.02
N ASN A 150 7.90 -15.32 -31.18
CA ASN A 150 7.31 -15.62 -32.47
C ASN A 150 7.21 -17.14 -32.73
N GLY A 151 6.52 -17.54 -33.82
CA GLY A 151 6.39 -18.95 -34.19
C GLY A 151 7.71 -19.67 -34.51
N ALA A 152 8.79 -18.94 -34.76
CA ALA A 152 10.15 -19.48 -34.94
C ALA A 152 10.94 -19.58 -33.63
N TYR A 153 10.41 -19.07 -32.52
CA TYR A 153 11.04 -19.05 -31.19
C TYR A 153 12.39 -18.32 -31.12
N ASP A 154 12.62 -17.34 -32.00
CA ASP A 154 13.89 -16.60 -32.11
C ASP A 154 13.76 -15.10 -31.81
N LYS A 155 12.54 -14.56 -31.73
CA LYS A 155 12.27 -13.14 -31.46
C LYS A 155 11.14 -12.95 -30.46
N ILE A 156 11.28 -11.97 -29.57
CA ILE A 156 10.20 -11.49 -28.70
C ILE A 156 9.25 -10.63 -29.54
N VAL A 157 7.96 -10.94 -29.52
CA VAL A 157 6.95 -10.23 -30.34
C VAL A 157 6.02 -9.36 -29.51
N ALA A 158 5.83 -9.67 -28.23
CA ALA A 158 4.99 -8.89 -27.34
C ALA A 158 5.46 -9.05 -25.89
N PHE A 159 5.20 -8.04 -25.07
CA PHE A 159 5.31 -8.13 -23.63
C PHE A 159 4.16 -7.40 -22.94
N ARG A 160 3.84 -7.83 -21.72
CA ARG A 160 2.78 -7.29 -20.88
C ARG A 160 3.20 -7.27 -19.41
N ARG A 161 2.87 -6.19 -18.70
CA ARG A 161 2.79 -6.15 -17.24
C ARG A 161 1.52 -6.88 -16.82
N ASP A 162 1.66 -7.82 -15.90
CA ASP A 162 0.50 -8.39 -15.19
C ASP A 162 0.41 -7.76 -13.82
N ASP A 163 -0.78 -7.77 -13.24
CA ASP A 163 -0.95 -7.22 -11.91
C ASP A 163 -0.24 -8.10 -10.88
N VAL A 164 0.68 -7.50 -10.12
CA VAL A 164 1.47 -8.24 -9.14
C VAL A 164 0.58 -8.87 -8.06
N THR A 165 -0.59 -8.31 -7.78
CA THR A 165 -1.50 -8.84 -6.75
C THR A 165 -2.20 -10.12 -7.19
N GLU A 166 -2.27 -10.34 -8.51
CA GLU A 166 -2.76 -11.57 -9.12
C GLU A 166 -1.70 -12.67 -9.14
N MET A 167 -0.43 -12.34 -8.86
CA MET A 167 0.69 -13.27 -8.97
C MET A 167 0.87 -14.15 -7.74
N ARG A 168 1.02 -15.46 -7.93
CA ARG A 168 1.60 -16.38 -6.95
C ARG A 168 2.71 -17.23 -7.54
N TYR A 169 3.85 -17.31 -6.86
CA TYR A 169 4.94 -18.18 -7.26
C TYR A 169 4.56 -19.66 -7.10
N ALA A 170 4.99 -20.51 -8.02
CA ALA A 170 4.97 -21.95 -7.78
C ALA A 170 5.85 -22.31 -6.58
N LYS A 171 5.51 -23.38 -5.85
CA LYS A 171 6.42 -23.93 -4.85
C LYS A 171 7.72 -24.36 -5.54
N LYS A 172 8.84 -24.10 -4.86
CA LYS A 172 10.17 -24.53 -5.31
C LYS A 172 10.16 -26.04 -5.56
N ASP A 173 10.72 -26.43 -6.69
CA ASP A 173 10.93 -27.83 -6.99
C ASP A 173 12.00 -28.44 -6.07
N ALA A 174 12.28 -29.74 -6.25
CA ALA A 174 13.32 -30.43 -5.48
C ALA A 174 14.73 -29.80 -5.66
N SER A 175 14.95 -29.05 -6.74
CA SER A 175 16.19 -28.34 -7.03
C SER A 175 16.20 -26.90 -6.47
N GLY A 176 15.15 -26.49 -5.78
CA GLY A 176 15.02 -25.13 -5.23
C GLY A 176 14.61 -24.07 -6.24
N LYS A 177 14.27 -24.45 -7.49
CA LYS A 177 13.89 -23.53 -8.57
C LYS A 177 12.39 -23.31 -8.59
N ILE A 178 11.99 -22.07 -8.93
CA ILE A 178 10.60 -21.71 -9.14
C ILE A 178 10.35 -21.73 -10.65
N ASN A 179 9.64 -22.75 -11.12
CA ASN A 179 9.52 -22.99 -12.57
C ASN A 179 8.32 -22.30 -13.22
N HIS A 180 7.34 -21.87 -12.42
CA HIS A 180 6.09 -21.30 -12.92
C HIS A 180 5.60 -20.18 -12.01
N VAL A 181 4.80 -19.31 -12.60
CA VAL A 181 3.97 -18.35 -11.89
C VAL A 181 2.50 -18.67 -12.16
N PHE A 182 1.65 -18.43 -11.18
CA PHE A 182 0.21 -18.55 -11.28
C PHE A 182 -0.40 -17.15 -11.22
N LEU A 183 -1.34 -16.85 -12.10
CA LEU A 183 -2.05 -15.57 -12.17
C LEU A 183 -3.54 -15.81 -11.95
N SER A 184 -4.14 -15.06 -11.03
CA SER A 184 -5.60 -15.03 -10.85
C SER A 184 -6.06 -13.75 -10.17
N ALA A 185 -7.19 -13.21 -10.63
CA ALA A 185 -7.86 -12.08 -9.99
C ALA A 185 -8.65 -12.47 -8.72
N GLN A 186 -8.93 -13.76 -8.50
CA GLN A 186 -9.89 -14.23 -7.50
C GLN A 186 -9.27 -15.17 -6.46
N TRP A 187 -8.12 -14.77 -5.90
CA TRP A 187 -7.43 -15.56 -4.87
C TRP A 187 -8.26 -15.84 -3.62
N ASP A 188 -9.27 -15.03 -3.35
CA ASP A 188 -10.26 -15.18 -2.28
C ASP A 188 -11.26 -16.32 -2.52
N LYS A 189 -11.45 -16.74 -3.78
CA LYS A 189 -12.46 -17.75 -4.18
C LYS A 189 -11.85 -19.07 -4.62
N ILE A 190 -10.53 -19.16 -4.75
CA ILE A 190 -9.85 -20.37 -5.21
C ILE A 190 -9.77 -21.39 -4.09
N ILE A 191 -10.51 -22.49 -4.26
CA ILE A 191 -10.55 -23.63 -3.33
C ILE A 191 -9.84 -24.85 -3.92
N SER A 192 -9.59 -24.86 -5.25
CA SER A 192 -8.99 -25.99 -5.97
C SER A 192 -7.73 -25.57 -6.76
N PRO A 193 -6.69 -26.42 -6.82
CA PRO A 193 -5.51 -26.22 -7.68
C PRO A 193 -5.79 -26.07 -9.17
N ASN A 194 -6.89 -26.65 -9.65
CA ASN A 194 -7.23 -26.75 -11.08
C ASN A 194 -8.40 -25.83 -11.47
N ASP A 195 -8.56 -24.71 -10.76
CA ASP A 195 -9.58 -23.73 -11.10
C ASP A 195 -9.27 -23.07 -12.45
N ASN A 196 -10.27 -22.95 -13.32
CA ASN A 196 -10.13 -22.32 -14.63
C ASN A 196 -9.78 -20.82 -14.54
N SER A 197 -10.00 -20.20 -13.38
CA SER A 197 -9.61 -18.82 -13.08
C SER A 197 -8.11 -18.65 -12.77
N VAL A 198 -7.33 -19.74 -12.77
CA VAL A 198 -5.89 -19.72 -12.53
C VAL A 198 -5.12 -19.98 -13.82
N LEU A 199 -4.37 -18.98 -14.27
CA LEU A 199 -3.46 -19.13 -15.41
C LEU A 199 -2.08 -19.55 -14.91
N LYS A 200 -1.54 -20.65 -15.43
CA LYS A 200 -0.18 -21.12 -15.14
C LYS A 200 0.76 -20.75 -16.28
N VAL A 201 1.81 -19.99 -15.98
CA VAL A 201 2.79 -19.51 -16.97
C VAL A 201 4.21 -19.95 -16.59
N PRO A 202 5.03 -20.46 -17.52
CA PRO A 202 6.43 -20.78 -17.27
C PRO A 202 7.24 -19.55 -16.83
N LEU A 203 7.95 -19.62 -15.71
CA LEU A 203 8.76 -18.52 -15.17
C LEU A 203 10.22 -18.70 -15.57
N LEU A 204 10.87 -17.66 -16.07
CA LEU A 204 12.32 -17.65 -16.31
C LEU A 204 13.14 -17.80 -15.03
N ASP A 205 14.23 -18.54 -15.11
CA ASP A 205 15.19 -18.67 -14.01
C ASP A 205 15.77 -17.29 -13.64
N GLU A 206 15.67 -16.90 -12.36
CA GLU A 206 16.21 -15.63 -11.85
C GLU A 206 17.74 -15.57 -11.95
N VAL A 207 18.43 -16.71 -11.89
CA VAL A 207 19.91 -16.77 -11.86
C VAL A 207 20.50 -16.69 -13.27
N ASN A 208 19.93 -17.42 -14.22
CA ASN A 208 20.42 -17.52 -15.59
C ASN A 208 19.29 -17.42 -16.63
N PRO A 209 18.64 -16.25 -16.75
CA PRO A 209 17.42 -16.10 -17.54
C PRO A 209 17.64 -16.35 -19.04
N LEU A 210 18.81 -15.99 -19.59
CA LEU A 210 19.10 -16.16 -21.01
C LEU A 210 19.25 -17.63 -21.42
N LEU A 211 20.01 -18.41 -20.64
CA LEU A 211 20.21 -19.84 -20.91
C LEU A 211 18.89 -20.61 -20.78
N ASP A 212 18.10 -20.28 -19.77
CA ASP A 212 16.78 -20.88 -19.56
C ASP A 212 15.81 -20.52 -20.70
N LEU A 213 15.81 -19.26 -21.15
CA LEU A 213 15.03 -18.83 -22.31
C LEU A 213 15.41 -19.60 -23.58
N GLN A 214 16.71 -19.75 -23.88
CA GLN A 214 17.17 -20.54 -25.04
C GLN A 214 16.72 -22.01 -24.94
N THR A 215 16.78 -22.58 -23.73
CA THR A 215 16.36 -23.97 -23.49
C THR A 215 14.85 -24.15 -23.66
N LYS A 216 14.04 -23.18 -23.23
CA LYS A 216 12.58 -23.21 -23.37
C LYS A 216 12.13 -22.89 -24.79
N ALA A 217 12.82 -21.99 -25.50
CA ALA A 217 12.63 -21.72 -26.91
C ALA A 217 12.89 -22.98 -27.75
N ALA A 218 13.97 -23.72 -27.48
CA ALA A 218 14.26 -25.01 -28.12
C ALA A 218 13.16 -26.06 -27.87
N LYS A 219 12.47 -25.98 -26.73
CA LYS A 219 11.29 -26.81 -26.38
C LYS A 219 9.98 -26.29 -26.96
N LYS A 220 10.02 -25.25 -27.81
CA LYS A 220 8.84 -24.63 -28.43
C LYS A 220 7.84 -24.07 -27.41
N ILE A 221 8.34 -23.53 -26.30
CA ILE A 221 7.52 -22.78 -25.35
C ILE A 221 7.50 -21.32 -25.82
N ALA A 222 6.33 -20.79 -26.13
CA ALA A 222 6.20 -19.44 -26.70
C ALA A 222 6.11 -18.35 -25.62
N GLU A 223 5.39 -18.63 -24.53
CA GLU A 223 5.08 -17.65 -23.48
C GLU A 223 5.95 -17.87 -22.25
N HIS A 224 6.49 -16.77 -21.73
CA HIS A 224 7.37 -16.75 -20.56
C HIS A 224 7.01 -15.61 -19.63
N ALA A 225 6.90 -15.91 -18.35
CA ALA A 225 6.87 -14.93 -17.28
C ALA A 225 8.30 -14.59 -16.84
N PHE A 226 8.50 -13.35 -16.41
CA PHE A 226 9.68 -12.90 -15.70
C PHE A 226 9.23 -12.11 -14.48
N THR A 227 10.00 -12.22 -13.40
CA THR A 227 9.73 -11.49 -12.17
C THR A 227 10.99 -10.79 -11.71
N PHE A 228 10.80 -9.67 -11.03
CA PHE A 228 11.86 -8.93 -10.39
C PHE A 228 11.37 -8.48 -9.02
N ARG A 229 12.27 -8.38 -8.05
CA ARG A 229 11.93 -8.10 -6.66
C ARG A 229 13.06 -7.39 -5.95
N TYR A 230 12.75 -6.67 -4.90
CA TYR A 230 13.81 -6.12 -4.04
C TYR A 230 14.58 -7.24 -3.35
N PRO A 231 15.90 -7.09 -3.14
CA PRO A 231 16.67 -8.04 -2.35
C PRO A 231 16.15 -8.03 -0.91
N GLY A 232 15.49 -9.11 -0.50
CA GLY A 232 14.91 -9.27 0.83
C GLY A 232 15.68 -10.29 1.67
N TRP A 233 15.79 -10.05 2.98
CA TRP A 233 16.40 -11.01 3.91
C TRP A 233 15.37 -12.03 4.39
N GLY A 234 15.75 -13.31 4.40
CA GLY A 234 14.91 -14.39 4.94
C GLY A 234 13.59 -14.63 4.18
N LYS A 235 13.43 -14.05 2.98
CA LYS A 235 12.26 -14.22 2.12
C LYS A 235 12.63 -15.00 0.88
N HIS A 236 12.00 -16.17 0.70
CA HIS A 236 12.31 -17.04 -0.44
C HIS A 236 11.43 -16.79 -1.68
N TYR A 237 10.18 -16.35 -1.48
CA TYR A 237 9.21 -16.13 -2.56
C TYR A 237 8.96 -14.63 -2.75
N TYR A 238 8.32 -13.97 -1.79
CA TYR A 238 7.92 -12.57 -1.92
C TYR A 238 8.78 -11.64 -1.07
N SER A 239 9.28 -10.58 -1.69
CA SER A 239 9.98 -9.51 -0.99
C SER A 239 8.98 -8.54 -0.34
N THR A 240 9.43 -7.82 0.68
CA THR A 240 8.65 -6.77 1.34
C THR A 240 9.05 -5.40 0.79
N PRO A 241 8.11 -4.50 0.48
CA PRO A 241 8.45 -3.14 0.06
C PRO A 241 8.99 -2.33 1.23
N LEU A 242 9.70 -1.24 0.92
CA LEU A 242 10.35 -0.38 1.91
C LEU A 242 9.36 0.23 2.92
N TRP A 243 8.20 0.68 2.44
CA TRP A 243 7.18 1.33 3.28
C TRP A 243 6.60 0.37 4.35
N TYR A 244 6.67 -0.94 4.12
CA TYR A 244 6.15 -1.92 5.08
C TYR A 244 6.93 -1.93 6.40
N SER A 245 8.16 -1.41 6.42
CA SER A 245 8.89 -1.15 7.67
C SER A 245 8.19 -0.12 8.56
N ALA A 246 7.47 0.84 7.96
CA ALA A 246 6.68 1.87 8.62
C ALA A 246 5.18 1.52 8.69
N TYR A 247 4.81 0.23 8.57
CA TYR A 247 3.40 -0.20 8.51
C TYR A 247 2.52 0.35 9.64
N LYS A 248 3.04 0.41 10.88
CA LYS A 248 2.30 0.98 12.01
C LYS A 248 1.99 2.46 11.83
N TRP A 249 2.93 3.22 11.25
CA TRP A 249 2.73 4.64 10.93
C TRP A 249 1.73 4.83 9.80
N VAL A 250 1.69 3.93 8.81
CA VAL A 250 0.64 3.91 7.78
C VAL A 250 -0.75 3.75 8.43
N LYS A 251 -0.89 2.85 9.41
CA LYS A 251 -2.15 2.69 10.16
C LYS A 251 -2.53 3.90 10.99
N ILE A 252 -1.57 4.57 11.62
CA ILE A 252 -1.82 5.84 12.33
C ILE A 252 -2.28 6.92 11.35
N ALA A 253 -1.62 7.04 10.19
CA ALA A 253 -1.98 8.02 9.17
C ALA A 253 -3.38 7.79 8.59
N GLN A 254 -3.83 6.54 8.47
CA GLN A 254 -5.20 6.18 8.07
C GLN A 254 -6.23 6.45 9.19
N GLY A 255 -5.89 6.13 10.44
CA GLY A 255 -6.81 6.24 11.58
C GLY A 255 -7.11 7.68 12.00
N VAL A 256 -6.21 8.65 11.80
CA VAL A 256 -6.46 10.05 12.19
C VAL A 256 -7.64 10.67 11.41
N PRO A 257 -7.72 10.56 10.07
CA PRO A 257 -8.90 10.98 9.31
C PRO A 257 -10.20 10.29 9.76
N GLU A 258 -10.17 8.98 9.97
CA GLU A 258 -11.34 8.21 10.41
C GLU A 258 -11.82 8.66 11.79
N MET A 259 -10.90 8.82 12.75
CA MET A 259 -11.22 9.31 14.08
C MET A 259 -11.75 10.74 14.03
N LYS A 260 -11.21 11.61 13.17
CA LYS A 260 -11.74 12.97 12.99
C LYS A 260 -13.12 12.96 12.34
N ALA A 261 -13.35 12.14 11.31
CA ALA A 261 -14.66 11.99 10.69
C ALA A 261 -15.69 11.46 11.69
N ALA A 262 -15.35 10.40 12.44
CA ALA A 262 -16.16 9.87 13.52
C ALA A 262 -16.38 10.90 14.64
N LEU A 263 -15.37 11.73 14.95
CA LEU A 263 -15.54 12.82 15.88
C LEU A 263 -16.55 13.83 15.34
N TYR A 264 -16.53 14.21 14.06
CA TYR A 264 -17.51 15.13 13.47
C TYR A 264 -18.92 14.54 13.36
N GLU A 265 -19.04 13.26 12.98
CA GLU A 265 -20.34 12.55 12.89
C GLU A 265 -20.96 12.35 14.27
N ASN A 266 -20.16 11.94 15.26
CA ASN A 266 -20.63 11.76 16.65
C ASN A 266 -20.65 13.08 17.44
N SER A 267 -20.05 14.15 16.92
CA SER A 267 -20.17 15.51 17.46
C SER A 267 -21.53 16.13 17.11
N MET A 268 -22.62 15.45 17.49
CA MET A 268 -23.62 16.14 18.30
C MET A 268 -22.97 16.45 19.65
N ARG A 269 -22.00 17.39 19.70
CA ARG A 269 -21.41 17.83 20.96
C ARG A 269 -22.57 18.36 21.79
N ILE A 270 -22.85 17.70 22.92
CA ILE A 270 -23.80 18.22 23.90
C ILE A 270 -23.14 19.48 24.46
N LYS A 271 -23.47 20.63 23.88
CA LYS A 271 -22.90 21.92 24.28
C LYS A 271 -23.43 22.36 25.64
N TYR A 272 -24.66 21.96 25.95
CA TYR A 272 -25.40 22.42 27.11
C TYR A 272 -26.07 21.26 27.82
N LEU A 273 -25.86 21.18 29.13
CA LEU A 273 -26.68 20.40 30.03
C LEU A 273 -27.81 21.32 30.53
N VAL A 274 -29.03 21.10 30.04
CA VAL A 274 -30.23 21.82 30.46
C VAL A 274 -30.93 21.01 31.54
N THR A 275 -30.99 21.53 32.76
CA THR A 275 -31.71 20.94 33.89
C THR A 275 -32.96 21.78 34.17
N ILE A 276 -34.14 21.18 34.01
CA ILE A 276 -35.42 21.85 34.28
C ILE A 276 -35.97 21.31 35.60
N TYR A 277 -36.12 22.20 36.59
CA TYR A 277 -36.61 21.81 37.90
C TYR A 277 -38.15 21.66 37.89
N PRO A 278 -38.74 20.76 38.69
CA PRO A 278 -40.19 20.50 38.71
C PRO A 278 -41.04 21.77 38.89
N LYS A 279 -40.54 22.70 39.70
CA LYS A 279 -41.18 23.99 39.98
C LYS A 279 -41.43 24.85 38.74
N TYR A 280 -40.59 24.72 37.69
CA TYR A 280 -40.83 25.39 36.41
C TYR A 280 -42.22 25.09 35.85
N TRP A 281 -42.65 23.84 35.94
CA TRP A 281 -43.92 23.39 35.36
C TRP A 281 -45.13 23.88 36.16
N GLU A 282 -44.98 24.02 37.48
CA GLU A 282 -46.00 24.60 38.36
C GLU A 282 -46.17 26.11 38.12
N ASP A 283 -45.07 26.82 37.89
CA ASP A 283 -45.07 28.26 37.60
C ASP A 283 -45.54 28.56 36.16
N ALA A 284 -45.18 27.73 35.18
CA ALA A 284 -45.59 27.88 33.78
C ALA A 284 -47.08 27.54 33.54
N PHE A 285 -47.65 26.63 34.35
CA PHE A 285 -49.05 26.19 34.25
C PHE A 285 -49.77 26.24 35.61
N PRO A 286 -49.97 27.43 36.19
CA PRO A 286 -50.50 27.58 37.54
C PRO A 286 -51.90 26.96 37.66
N GLY A 287 -52.03 25.96 38.53
CA GLY A 287 -53.29 25.26 38.82
C GLY A 287 -53.81 24.33 37.72
N GLN A 288 -53.11 24.21 36.59
CA GLN A 288 -53.50 23.34 35.47
C GLN A 288 -52.58 22.12 35.33
N TRP A 289 -51.34 22.23 35.82
CA TRP A 289 -50.35 21.16 35.72
C TRP A 289 -50.78 19.85 36.38
N ASP A 290 -51.39 19.90 37.58
CA ASP A 290 -51.87 18.71 38.27
C ASP A 290 -53.08 18.06 37.61
N GLY A 291 -53.81 18.81 36.77
CA GLY A 291 -54.99 18.34 36.03
C GLY A 291 -54.70 17.72 34.66
N PHE A 292 -53.47 17.85 34.13
CA PHE A 292 -53.11 17.26 32.84
C PHE A 292 -52.90 15.74 32.92
N THR A 293 -53.32 15.03 31.87
CA THR A 293 -53.01 13.60 31.70
C THR A 293 -51.51 13.40 31.42
N ALA A 294 -51.01 12.17 31.61
CA ALA A 294 -49.60 11.83 31.38
C ALA A 294 -49.14 12.23 29.96
N ASP A 295 -49.98 11.97 28.95
CA ASP A 295 -49.69 12.28 27.54
C ASP A 295 -49.60 13.79 27.27
N GLN A 296 -50.49 14.58 27.90
CA GLN A 296 -50.48 16.05 27.77
C GLN A 296 -49.25 16.68 28.42
N LYS A 297 -48.79 16.12 29.55
CA LYS A 297 -47.54 16.56 30.21
C LYS A 297 -46.31 16.27 29.35
N GLU A 298 -46.31 15.15 28.64
CA GLU A 298 -45.21 14.77 27.75
C GLU A 298 -45.16 15.65 26.50
N GLU A 299 -46.30 15.94 25.88
CA GLU A 299 -46.39 16.86 24.74
C GLU A 299 -45.90 18.27 25.08
N LYS A 300 -46.27 18.78 26.27
CA LYS A 300 -45.78 20.08 26.77
C LYS A 300 -44.29 20.09 27.11
N ARG A 301 -43.75 18.96 27.57
CA ARG A 301 -42.30 18.81 27.76
C ARG A 301 -41.56 18.83 26.44
N ASN A 302 -42.04 18.10 25.45
CA ASN A 302 -41.44 18.06 24.12
C ASN A 302 -41.49 19.43 23.43
N GLN A 303 -42.61 20.16 23.55
CA GLN A 303 -42.71 21.54 23.03
C GLN A 303 -41.64 22.47 23.63
N LEU A 304 -41.42 22.41 24.94
CA LEU A 304 -40.36 23.21 25.58
C LEU A 304 -38.95 22.73 25.19
N PHE A 305 -38.74 21.43 25.07
CA PHE A 305 -37.46 20.88 24.61
C PHE A 305 -37.14 21.36 23.19
N ASP A 306 -38.13 21.37 22.31
CA ASP A 306 -37.99 21.86 20.93
C ASP A 306 -37.73 23.37 20.91
N GLU A 307 -38.42 24.18 21.73
CA GLU A 307 -38.18 25.62 21.83
C GLU A 307 -36.78 25.97 22.36
N ILE A 308 -36.32 25.26 23.40
CA ILE A 308 -34.98 25.43 23.96
C ILE A 308 -33.92 25.00 22.93
N ASN A 309 -34.17 23.89 22.24
CA ASN A 309 -33.28 23.40 21.19
C ASN A 309 -33.21 24.41 20.04
N ASP A 310 -34.33 24.93 19.55
CA ASP A 310 -34.36 25.92 18.47
C ASP A 310 -33.71 27.25 18.86
N TYR A 311 -33.80 27.67 20.13
CA TYR A 311 -33.16 28.89 20.62
C TYR A 311 -31.64 28.73 20.80
N LEU A 312 -31.18 27.56 21.25
CA LEU A 312 -29.76 27.29 21.53
C LEU A 312 -29.00 26.70 20.34
N CYS A 313 -29.69 26.09 19.37
CA CYS A 313 -29.11 25.44 18.21
C CYS A 313 -29.29 26.24 16.92
N GLY A 314 -28.36 26.07 15.98
CA GLY A 314 -28.37 26.72 14.67
C GLY A 314 -27.31 27.81 14.49
N ALA A 315 -26.79 27.94 13.27
CA ALA A 315 -25.70 28.86 12.93
C ALA A 315 -26.05 30.35 13.19
N LYS A 316 -27.33 30.72 13.12
CA LYS A 316 -27.83 32.08 13.38
C LYS A 316 -28.09 32.38 14.87
N ASN A 317 -28.09 31.36 15.71
CA ASN A 317 -28.38 31.46 17.14
C ASN A 317 -27.13 31.38 18.02
N ALA A 318 -25.96 31.14 17.41
CA ALA A 318 -24.67 31.24 18.08
C ALA A 318 -24.48 32.66 18.67
N HIS A 319 -24.02 32.74 19.92
CA HIS A 319 -23.79 33.97 20.69
C HIS A 319 -25.04 34.73 21.17
N LYS A 320 -26.24 34.15 21.11
CA LYS A 320 -27.40 34.75 21.80
C LYS A 320 -27.23 34.67 23.31
N SER A 321 -27.53 35.77 24.00
CA SER A 321 -27.61 35.80 25.46
C SER A 321 -28.90 35.14 25.92
N LEU A 322 -28.81 34.31 26.96
CA LEU A 322 -29.96 33.76 27.66
C LEU A 322 -30.15 34.57 28.95
N PHE A 323 -31.34 35.10 29.16
CA PHE A 323 -31.73 35.77 30.39
C PHE A 323 -32.65 34.83 31.17
N VAL A 324 -32.27 34.52 32.41
CA VAL A 324 -33.06 33.66 33.30
C VAL A 324 -33.32 34.43 34.58
N ASP A 325 -34.60 34.63 34.90
CA ASP A 325 -35.00 35.27 36.15
C ASP A 325 -34.83 34.29 37.32
N GLY A 326 -34.14 34.72 38.36
CA GLY A 326 -33.94 33.95 39.58
C GLY A 326 -35.11 34.12 40.54
N VAL A 327 -35.59 33.02 41.12
CA VAL A 327 -36.62 33.06 42.17
C VAL A 327 -35.94 33.18 43.53
N TYR A 328 -36.39 34.11 44.35
CA TYR A 328 -35.86 34.33 45.70
C TYR A 328 -36.69 33.57 46.73
N ASP A 329 -36.06 32.65 47.46
CA ASP A 329 -36.69 31.99 48.61
C ASP A 329 -36.56 32.86 49.86
N ALA A 330 -37.68 33.44 50.30
CA ALA A 330 -37.72 34.32 51.47
C ALA A 330 -37.37 33.61 52.79
N ILE A 331 -37.37 32.27 52.83
CA ILE A 331 -37.15 31.48 54.06
C ILE A 331 -35.70 31.05 54.20
N ASN A 332 -35.02 30.68 53.10
CA ASN A 332 -33.66 30.13 53.12
C ASN A 332 -32.57 31.10 52.62
N GLY A 333 -32.94 32.29 52.13
CA GLY A 333 -31.99 33.31 51.67
C GLY A 333 -31.13 32.89 50.47
N LYS A 334 -31.50 31.81 49.78
CA LYS A 334 -30.81 31.30 48.59
C LYS A 334 -31.66 31.54 47.35
N GLN A 335 -31.03 32.11 46.32
CA GLN A 335 -31.60 32.21 44.99
C GLN A 335 -31.51 30.84 44.30
N TYR A 336 -32.59 30.41 43.64
CA TYR A 336 -32.55 29.25 42.75
C TYR A 336 -33.16 29.61 41.39
N SER A 337 -32.63 28.96 40.35
CA SER A 337 -33.16 29.05 38.99
C SER A 337 -34.08 27.85 38.74
N THR A 338 -35.18 28.07 38.04
CA THR A 338 -36.10 27.00 37.59
C THR A 338 -35.58 26.26 36.35
N ILE A 339 -34.70 26.88 35.57
CA ILE A 339 -33.94 26.26 34.47
C ILE A 339 -32.45 26.58 34.65
N ASP A 340 -31.61 25.55 34.75
CA ASP A 340 -30.15 25.67 34.82
C ASP A 340 -29.52 25.15 33.52
N ILE A 341 -28.79 26.01 32.81
CA ILE A 341 -28.11 25.67 31.56
C ILE A 341 -26.62 25.77 31.80
N LYS A 342 -25.96 24.61 31.97
CA LYS A 342 -24.51 24.54 32.16
C LYS A 342 -23.83 24.19 30.85
N PRO A 343 -22.90 25.01 30.34
CA PRO A 343 -22.07 24.59 29.23
C PRO A 343 -21.25 23.38 29.70
N ILE A 344 -21.25 22.32 28.91
CA ILE A 344 -20.31 21.22 29.14
C ILE A 344 -18.97 21.70 28.58
N GLU A 345 -17.98 21.87 29.45
CA GLU A 345 -16.65 22.27 29.02
C GLU A 345 -16.07 21.23 28.07
N ASP A 346 -15.66 21.72 26.90
CA ASP A 346 -15.04 20.91 25.88
C ASP A 346 -13.57 20.71 26.24
N THR A 347 -13.24 19.53 26.75
CA THR A 347 -11.87 19.18 27.11
C THR A 347 -11.03 18.77 25.90
N SER A 348 -11.61 18.66 24.70
CA SER A 348 -10.87 18.33 23.49
C SER A 348 -10.03 19.54 23.03
N ARG A 349 -8.69 19.40 23.10
CA ARG A 349 -7.77 20.42 22.61
C ARG A 349 -7.74 20.38 21.09
N ASP A 350 -8.04 21.51 20.46
CA ASP A 350 -7.97 21.63 19.01
C ASP A 350 -6.55 21.33 18.53
N GLY A 351 -6.41 20.36 17.62
CA GLY A 351 -5.13 19.96 17.05
C GLY A 351 -4.35 18.85 17.76
N GLU A 352 -4.85 18.18 18.79
CA GLU A 352 -4.12 17.10 19.50
C GLU A 352 -3.60 15.97 18.58
N LEU A 353 -4.35 15.65 17.52
CA LEU A 353 -4.00 14.60 16.56
C LEU A 353 -3.19 15.09 15.34
N LEU A 354 -2.99 16.40 15.20
CA LEU A 354 -2.25 16.98 14.07
C LEU A 354 -0.75 16.68 14.13
N PRO A 355 -0.06 16.80 15.29
CA PRO A 355 1.34 16.41 15.42
C PRO A 355 1.59 14.95 15.07
N ASP A 356 0.72 14.04 15.52
CA ASP A 356 0.85 12.60 15.26
C ASP A 356 0.67 12.27 13.78
N SER A 357 -0.27 12.95 13.11
CA SER A 357 -0.45 12.83 11.66
C SER A 357 0.77 13.35 10.89
N ALA A 358 1.35 14.48 11.30
CA ALA A 358 2.56 15.03 10.68
C ALA A 358 3.79 14.13 10.89
N ALA A 359 3.95 13.55 12.09
CA ALA A 359 4.98 12.58 12.39
C ALA A 359 4.82 11.31 11.54
N ALA A 360 3.60 10.76 11.47
CA ALA A 360 3.31 9.58 10.65
C ALA A 360 3.66 9.80 9.16
N ASN A 361 3.30 10.96 8.60
CA ASN A 361 3.64 11.31 7.22
C ASN A 361 5.15 11.38 7.00
N SER A 362 5.90 11.92 7.97
CA SER A 362 7.36 12.05 7.89
C SER A 362 8.05 10.69 7.98
N GLU A 363 7.63 9.83 8.91
CA GLU A 363 8.17 8.48 9.08
C GLU A 363 7.92 7.61 7.83
N ILE A 364 6.74 7.71 7.22
CA ILE A 364 6.44 7.04 5.94
C ILE A 364 7.42 7.54 4.85
N ALA A 365 7.60 8.86 4.73
CA ALA A 365 8.51 9.42 3.74
C ALA A 365 9.97 9.01 3.96
N PHE A 366 10.45 9.02 5.21
CA PHE A 366 11.81 8.60 5.56
C PHE A 366 12.04 7.11 5.30
N SER A 367 11.07 6.26 5.62
CA SER A 367 11.15 4.82 5.31
C SER A 367 11.29 4.55 3.80
N MET A 368 10.70 5.41 2.99
CA MET A 368 10.75 5.35 1.54
C MET A 368 11.91 6.15 0.94
N LEU A 369 12.80 6.71 1.75
CA LEU A 369 13.91 7.57 1.31
C LEU A 369 13.44 8.73 0.42
N PHE A 370 12.25 9.24 0.69
CA PHE A 370 11.61 10.29 -0.09
C PHE A 370 11.69 11.62 0.64
N ASN A 371 12.11 12.67 -0.05
CA ASN A 371 12.12 14.02 0.52
C ASN A 371 10.70 14.61 0.44
N PRO A 372 10.01 14.88 1.58
CA PRO A 372 8.65 15.40 1.60
C PRO A 372 8.49 16.76 0.89
N ALA A 373 9.56 17.56 0.81
CA ALA A 373 9.53 18.86 0.14
C ALA A 373 9.14 18.76 -1.35
N ILE A 374 9.41 17.62 -1.99
CA ILE A 374 9.11 17.38 -3.41
C ILE A 374 7.61 17.43 -3.70
N ILE A 375 6.77 16.97 -2.76
CA ILE A 375 5.30 16.96 -2.90
C ILE A 375 4.65 18.17 -2.24
N GLY A 376 5.44 19.20 -1.90
CA GLY A 376 4.94 20.41 -1.25
C GLY A 376 4.62 20.23 0.24
N ALA A 377 5.10 19.17 0.89
CA ALA A 377 5.03 19.04 2.35
C ALA A 377 6.13 19.92 3.00
N SER A 378 6.06 21.22 2.77
CA SER A 378 6.78 22.20 3.57
C SER A 378 5.97 22.45 4.83
N LEU A 379 6.23 21.69 5.89
CA LEU A 379 5.87 22.13 7.23
C LEU A 379 6.61 23.46 7.47
N PRO A 380 5.93 24.56 7.81
CA PRO A 380 6.63 25.76 8.25
C PRO A 380 7.35 25.38 9.54
N SER A 381 8.68 25.31 9.47
CA SER A 381 9.59 24.88 10.55
C SER A 381 9.75 23.36 10.73
N GLY A 382 10.64 22.76 9.93
CA GLY A 382 11.31 21.51 10.29
C GLY A 382 12.54 21.77 11.18
N PRO A 383 13.03 20.78 11.95
CA PRO A 383 14.20 20.91 12.85
C PRO A 383 15.57 20.95 12.13
N TYR A 384 15.59 21.30 10.83
CA TYR A 384 16.82 21.41 10.03
C TYR A 384 16.96 22.80 9.42
N THR A 385 16.83 23.83 10.26
CA THR A 385 17.49 25.13 10.06
C THR A 385 18.78 25.18 10.85
#